data_AF-A0A1F7WTD5-F1
#
_entry.id   AF-A0A1F7WTD5-F1
#
_cell.length_a   1.000
_cell.length_b   1.000
_cell.length_c   1.000
_cell.angle_alpha   90.00
_cell.angle_beta   90.00
_cell.angle_gamma   90.00
#
_symmetry.space_group_name_H-M   'P 1'
#
loop_
_entity.id
_entity.type
_entity.pdbx_description
1 polymer ?
#
loop_
_entity_poly.entity_id
_entity_poly.type
_entity_poly.pdbx_seq_one_letter_code
_entity_poly.pdbx_strand_id
1 'polypeptide(L)'
;MDFSLRIVERLPRYLQLACHLKETGHDHISSSILSKHFFIDQNNIKKDLSFLNLNGKPNKGYEINEFISAIKMVLGTTTVNRAIVVGAGNLGRAMSNYSNFANYGLKIVALFDDSPEIIGSTVDSFKILPLDNLSEVISKLGVKLAILTVPAKSAAGVAGRLYELGIRYFWNFAPVHLKLPDDAIVKSENLAASYMFLSYQINLNNYRNNGGKIEMVNGDIEKRIYEAFNKYAKSRDNLIPVLQDVQDIRGYISKDDIRKISEYLNIADSKVYGVATFYNQFKLTPPGHFQISVCRGTACHVKGSLNILNAVKEHLKINIGQTTRDKMFSLQEVAC
;
A
#
# COMPACT_ATOMS: atom_id res chain seq x y z
N MET A 1 -18.51 -17.87 -19.84
CA MET A 1 -19.02 -16.50 -19.68
C MET A 1 -17.84 -15.64 -19.30
N ASP A 2 -17.60 -14.55 -20.04
CA ASP A 2 -16.58 -13.58 -19.67
C ASP A 2 -17.23 -12.51 -18.79
N PHE A 3 -16.80 -12.43 -17.52
CA PHE A 3 -17.35 -11.49 -16.56
C PHE A 3 -16.39 -10.31 -16.41
N SER A 4 -16.93 -9.10 -16.26
CA SER A 4 -16.07 -7.97 -15.89
C SER A 4 -15.35 -8.28 -14.58
N LEU A 5 -14.02 -8.19 -14.58
CA LEU A 5 -13.18 -8.42 -13.40
C LEU A 5 -13.67 -7.62 -12.17
N ARG A 6 -14.20 -6.41 -12.39
CA ARG A 6 -14.76 -5.56 -11.32
C ARG A 6 -15.96 -6.19 -10.61
N ILE A 7 -16.78 -6.97 -11.34
CA ILE A 7 -17.92 -7.68 -10.76
C ILE A 7 -17.39 -8.86 -9.95
N VAL A 8 -16.48 -9.64 -10.53
CA VAL A 8 -15.85 -10.80 -9.88
C VAL A 8 -15.14 -10.39 -8.58
N GLU A 9 -14.50 -9.23 -8.53
CA GLU A 9 -13.87 -8.71 -7.31
C GLU A 9 -14.87 -8.32 -6.20
N ARG A 10 -16.13 -8.03 -6.54
CA ARG A 10 -17.17 -7.68 -5.56
C ARG A 10 -17.96 -8.87 -5.05
N LEU A 11 -18.16 -9.90 -5.88
CA LEU A 11 -18.94 -11.09 -5.53
C LEU A 11 -18.51 -11.77 -4.21
N PRO A 12 -17.22 -11.92 -3.86
CA PRO A 12 -16.81 -12.49 -2.58
C PRO A 12 -17.37 -11.74 -1.38
N ARG A 13 -17.50 -10.39 -1.48
CA ARG A 13 -18.06 -9.57 -0.41
C ARG A 13 -19.56 -9.82 -0.26
N TYR A 14 -20.28 -9.96 -1.37
CA TYR A 14 -21.71 -10.31 -1.35
C TYR A 14 -21.94 -11.69 -0.76
N LEU A 15 -21.10 -12.66 -1.12
CA LEU A 15 -21.12 -14.01 -0.54
C LEU A 15 -20.91 -13.98 0.98
N GLN A 16 -19.91 -13.23 1.46
CA GLN A 16 -19.64 -13.11 2.90
C GLN A 16 -20.84 -12.53 3.66
N LEU A 17 -21.44 -11.46 3.16
CA LEU A 17 -22.63 -10.89 3.78
C LEU A 17 -23.82 -11.86 3.73
N ALA A 18 -24.04 -12.55 2.62
CA ALA A 18 -25.12 -13.53 2.51
C ALA A 18 -24.93 -14.71 3.47
N CYS A 19 -23.71 -15.23 3.62
CA CYS A 19 -23.41 -16.26 4.62
C CYS A 19 -23.70 -15.76 6.03
N HIS A 20 -23.25 -14.55 6.38
CA HIS A 20 -23.51 -13.96 7.69
C HIS A 20 -25.01 -13.78 7.96
N LEU A 21 -25.75 -13.23 7.00
CA LEU A 21 -27.20 -13.04 7.11
C LEU A 21 -27.94 -14.37 7.27
N LYS A 22 -27.47 -15.43 6.61
CA LYS A 22 -28.02 -16.78 6.77
C LYS A 22 -27.77 -17.32 8.19
N GLU A 23 -26.56 -17.13 8.72
CA GLU A 23 -26.20 -17.53 10.08
C GLU A 23 -27.04 -16.78 11.15
N THR A 24 -27.43 -15.54 10.88
CA THR A 24 -28.28 -14.75 11.77
C THR A 24 -29.79 -14.94 11.53
N GLY A 25 -30.18 -15.92 10.70
CA GLY A 25 -31.58 -16.34 10.54
C GLY A 25 -32.38 -15.58 9.48
N HIS A 26 -31.73 -14.86 8.58
CA HIS A 26 -32.42 -14.23 7.44
C HIS A 26 -32.53 -15.20 6.27
N ASP A 27 -33.72 -15.25 5.65
CA ASP A 27 -33.98 -16.11 4.49
C ASP A 27 -33.78 -15.41 3.14
N HIS A 28 -33.64 -14.07 3.12
CA HIS A 28 -33.60 -13.28 1.89
C HIS A 28 -32.56 -12.15 1.97
N ILE A 29 -32.02 -11.78 0.81
CA ILE A 29 -31.11 -10.65 0.63
C ILE A 29 -31.56 -9.79 -0.55
N SER A 30 -31.50 -8.47 -0.40
CA SER A 30 -31.95 -7.53 -1.44
C SER A 30 -30.83 -6.60 -1.88
N SER A 31 -30.97 -6.02 -3.08
CA SER A 31 -30.02 -5.03 -3.58
C SER A 31 -29.93 -3.77 -2.70
N SER A 32 -30.99 -3.45 -1.94
CA SER A 32 -30.97 -2.32 -1.02
C SER A 32 -30.15 -2.61 0.23
N ILE A 33 -30.18 -3.84 0.75
CA ILE A 33 -29.29 -4.29 1.83
C ILE A 33 -27.84 -4.23 1.38
N LEU A 34 -27.54 -4.79 0.19
CA LEU A 34 -26.20 -4.76 -0.40
C LEU A 34 -25.71 -3.32 -0.62
N SER A 35 -26.57 -2.46 -1.16
CA SER A 35 -26.26 -1.06 -1.44
C SER A 35 -25.90 -0.29 -0.16
N LYS A 36 -26.70 -0.42 0.89
CA LYS A 36 -26.44 0.21 2.19
C LYS A 36 -25.15 -0.31 2.83
N HIS A 37 -24.92 -1.62 2.80
CA HIS A 37 -23.78 -2.23 3.47
C HIS A 37 -22.45 -1.93 2.77
N PHE A 38 -22.43 -1.96 1.43
CA PHE A 38 -21.20 -1.77 0.65
C PHE A 38 -21.02 -0.33 0.12
N PHE A 39 -21.97 0.58 0.39
CA PHE A 39 -22.01 1.94 -0.15
C PHE A 39 -21.92 1.97 -1.69
N ILE A 40 -22.60 1.05 -2.36
CA ILE A 40 -22.64 0.92 -3.82
C ILE A 40 -24.05 1.28 -4.30
N ASP A 41 -24.15 2.03 -5.40
CA ASP A 41 -25.45 2.36 -6.02
C ASP A 41 -26.25 1.09 -6.35
N GLN A 42 -27.56 1.13 -6.09
CA GLN A 42 -28.43 -0.03 -6.24
C GLN A 42 -28.51 -0.52 -7.69
N ASN A 43 -28.36 0.36 -8.69
CA ASN A 43 -28.34 -0.04 -10.10
C ASN A 43 -27.06 -0.78 -10.45
N ASN A 44 -25.92 -0.41 -9.85
CA ASN A 44 -24.67 -1.14 -10.02
C ASN A 44 -24.76 -2.53 -9.35
N ILE A 45 -25.37 -2.65 -8.17
CA ILE A 45 -25.64 -3.97 -7.57
C ILE A 45 -26.51 -4.82 -8.51
N LYS A 46 -27.61 -4.26 -9.05
CA LYS A 46 -28.48 -5.01 -9.97
C LYS A 46 -27.74 -5.48 -11.22
N LYS A 47 -26.84 -4.66 -11.78
CA LYS A 47 -25.97 -5.04 -12.90
C LYS A 47 -24.98 -6.15 -12.52
N ASP A 48 -24.47 -6.14 -11.30
CA ASP A 48 -23.58 -7.21 -10.83
C ASP A 48 -24.31 -8.54 -10.72
N LEU A 49 -25.54 -8.50 -10.20
CA LEU A 49 -26.36 -9.68 -9.97
C LEU A 49 -27.08 -10.19 -11.22
N SER A 50 -27.20 -9.39 -12.29
CA SER A 50 -27.96 -9.79 -13.49
C SER A 50 -27.42 -11.04 -14.15
N PHE A 51 -26.12 -11.33 -13.97
CA PHE A 51 -25.48 -12.51 -14.55
C PHE A 51 -25.61 -13.78 -13.70
N LEU A 52 -26.10 -13.67 -12.46
CA LEU A 52 -26.28 -14.81 -11.57
C LEU A 52 -27.56 -15.61 -11.87
N ASN A 53 -28.37 -15.17 -12.85
CA ASN A 53 -29.66 -15.78 -13.22
C ASN A 53 -30.58 -16.01 -12.00
N LEU A 54 -30.58 -15.07 -11.06
CA LEU A 54 -31.37 -15.15 -9.84
C LEU A 54 -32.78 -14.60 -10.05
N ASN A 55 -33.78 -15.33 -9.59
CA ASN A 55 -35.18 -14.88 -9.59
C ASN A 55 -35.48 -14.11 -8.29
N GLY A 56 -35.40 -12.78 -8.37
CA GLY A 56 -35.77 -11.90 -7.25
C GLY A 56 -37.28 -11.75 -7.11
N LYS A 57 -37.79 -11.68 -5.87
CA LYS A 57 -39.17 -11.32 -5.56
C LYS A 57 -39.29 -9.80 -5.30
N PRO A 58 -40.32 -9.12 -5.85
CA PRO A 58 -40.57 -7.70 -5.55
C PRO A 58 -40.62 -7.45 -4.04
N ASN A 59 -39.98 -6.38 -3.57
CA ASN A 59 -39.89 -5.95 -2.17
C ASN A 59 -39.26 -6.93 -1.17
N LYS A 60 -38.90 -8.16 -1.58
CA LYS A 60 -38.28 -9.17 -0.72
C LYS A 60 -36.81 -9.45 -1.08
N GLY A 61 -36.46 -9.35 -2.36
CA GLY A 61 -35.13 -9.67 -2.86
C GLY A 61 -34.99 -11.13 -3.27
N TYR A 62 -33.78 -11.66 -3.17
CA TYR A 62 -33.37 -13.00 -3.57
C TYR A 62 -33.43 -13.95 -2.38
N GLU A 63 -33.82 -15.20 -2.60
CA GLU A 63 -33.71 -16.25 -1.59
C GLU A 63 -32.21 -16.49 -1.30
N ILE A 64 -31.86 -16.58 -0.02
CA ILE A 64 -30.46 -16.49 0.42
C ILE A 64 -29.63 -17.71 0.02
N ASN A 65 -30.21 -18.91 -0.01
CA ASN A 65 -29.52 -20.14 -0.39
C ASN A 65 -29.27 -20.19 -1.89
N GLU A 66 -30.24 -19.78 -2.71
CA GLU A 66 -30.10 -19.61 -4.16
C GLU A 66 -29.03 -18.56 -4.47
N PHE A 67 -29.04 -17.43 -3.75
CA PHE A 67 -28.04 -16.37 -3.89
C PHE A 67 -26.62 -16.86 -3.59
N ILE A 68 -26.43 -17.52 -2.44
CA ILE A 68 -25.14 -18.11 -2.05
C ILE A 68 -24.68 -19.12 -3.10
N SER A 69 -25.57 -20.01 -3.54
CA SER A 69 -25.25 -21.07 -4.50
C SER A 69 -24.84 -20.51 -5.86
N ALA A 70 -25.56 -19.50 -6.36
CA ALA A 70 -25.25 -18.84 -7.62
C ALA A 70 -23.89 -18.14 -7.58
N ILE A 71 -23.58 -17.42 -6.50
CA ILE A 71 -22.26 -16.78 -6.36
C ILE A 71 -21.15 -17.82 -6.24
N LYS A 72 -21.33 -18.88 -5.45
CA LYS A 72 -20.32 -19.96 -5.33
C LYS A 72 -20.04 -20.63 -6.67
N MET A 73 -21.08 -20.83 -7.49
CA MET A 73 -20.95 -21.39 -8.83
C MET A 73 -20.14 -20.47 -9.75
N VAL A 74 -20.42 -19.16 -9.77
CA VAL A 74 -19.67 -18.20 -10.58
C VAL A 74 -18.22 -18.05 -10.11
N LEU A 75 -17.98 -18.05 -8.81
CA LEU A 75 -16.62 -17.97 -8.24
C LEU A 75 -15.85 -19.30 -8.32
N GLY A 76 -16.47 -20.40 -8.75
CA GLY A 76 -15.83 -21.71 -8.84
C GLY A 76 -15.51 -22.37 -7.50
N THR A 77 -16.11 -21.90 -6.40
CA THR A 77 -15.84 -22.39 -5.03
C THR A 77 -16.60 -23.68 -4.69
N THR A 78 -17.34 -24.23 -5.67
CA THR A 78 -17.93 -25.57 -5.62
C THR A 78 -16.91 -26.67 -5.94
N THR A 79 -15.75 -26.31 -6.49
CA THR A 79 -14.65 -27.23 -6.78
C THR A 79 -13.48 -27.00 -5.83
N VAL A 80 -12.71 -28.05 -5.56
CA VAL A 80 -11.53 -27.96 -4.69
C VAL A 80 -10.29 -27.64 -5.52
N ASN A 81 -9.78 -26.43 -5.36
CA ASN A 81 -8.50 -25.99 -5.87
C ASN A 81 -7.39 -26.30 -4.86
N ARG A 82 -6.39 -27.06 -5.29
CA ARG A 82 -5.22 -27.39 -4.48
C ARG A 82 -4.15 -26.32 -4.61
N ALA A 83 -3.64 -25.86 -3.47
CA ALA A 83 -2.61 -24.85 -3.39
C ALA A 83 -1.43 -25.30 -2.54
N ILE A 84 -0.25 -24.79 -2.89
CA ILE A 84 0.93 -24.86 -2.04
C ILE A 84 1.23 -23.48 -1.46
N VAL A 85 1.85 -23.45 -0.29
CA VAL A 85 2.38 -22.22 0.31
C VAL A 85 3.89 -22.29 0.24
N VAL A 86 4.53 -21.24 -0.27
CA VAL A 86 5.99 -21.10 -0.29
C VAL A 86 6.39 -19.93 0.61
N GLY A 87 7.21 -20.22 1.62
CA GLY A 87 7.59 -19.32 2.70
C GLY A 87 6.85 -19.67 4.00
N ALA A 88 7.45 -20.52 4.84
CA ALA A 88 6.95 -20.98 6.13
C ALA A 88 7.32 -20.05 7.31
N GLY A 89 7.37 -18.74 7.05
CA GLY A 89 7.42 -17.71 8.10
C GLY A 89 6.07 -17.52 8.78
N ASN A 90 5.93 -16.46 9.59
CA ASN A 90 4.72 -16.19 10.37
C ASN A 90 3.43 -16.21 9.53
N LEU A 91 3.44 -15.51 8.39
CA LEU A 91 2.26 -15.42 7.53
C LEU A 91 1.93 -16.75 6.83
N GLY A 92 2.93 -17.45 6.29
CA GLY A 92 2.71 -18.73 5.62
C GLY A 92 2.14 -19.79 6.55
N ARG A 93 2.65 -19.86 7.78
CA ARG A 93 2.13 -20.75 8.84
C ARG A 93 0.71 -20.40 9.26
N ALA A 94 0.42 -19.11 9.43
CA ALA A 94 -0.94 -18.68 9.77
C ALA A 94 -1.94 -19.02 8.64
N MET A 95 -1.52 -18.82 7.40
CA MET A 95 -2.34 -19.11 6.21
C MET A 95 -2.55 -20.61 6.01
N SER A 96 -1.55 -21.46 6.26
CA SER A 96 -1.68 -22.91 6.16
C SER A 96 -2.73 -23.49 7.10
N ASN A 97 -2.94 -22.83 8.24
CA ASN A 97 -3.81 -23.31 9.31
C ASN A 97 -5.22 -22.70 9.25
N TYR A 98 -5.50 -21.84 8.27
CA TYR A 98 -6.80 -21.18 8.15
C TYR A 98 -7.85 -22.13 7.57
N SER A 99 -8.55 -22.84 8.46
CA SER A 99 -9.55 -23.87 8.13
C SER A 99 -10.71 -23.37 7.24
N ASN A 100 -11.05 -22.09 7.34
CA ASN A 100 -12.13 -21.48 6.58
C ASN A 100 -11.90 -21.47 5.06
N PHE A 101 -10.67 -21.64 4.57
CA PHE A 101 -10.41 -21.75 3.13
C PHE A 101 -11.13 -22.95 2.49
N ALA A 102 -11.34 -24.03 3.23
CA ALA A 102 -12.09 -25.19 2.76
C ALA A 102 -13.53 -24.82 2.36
N ASN A 103 -14.17 -23.86 3.05
CA ASN A 103 -15.53 -23.38 2.75
C ASN A 103 -15.61 -22.62 1.43
N TYR A 104 -14.46 -22.19 0.90
CA TYR A 104 -14.31 -21.46 -0.36
C TYR A 104 -13.63 -22.30 -1.45
N GLY A 105 -13.57 -23.63 -1.28
CA GLY A 105 -13.01 -24.52 -2.28
C GLY A 105 -11.49 -24.44 -2.42
N LEU A 106 -10.77 -23.94 -1.40
CA LEU A 106 -9.32 -23.89 -1.37
C LEU A 106 -8.78 -24.93 -0.38
N LYS A 107 -7.92 -25.83 -0.87
CA LYS A 107 -7.22 -26.82 -0.06
C LYS A 107 -5.71 -26.61 -0.15
N ILE A 108 -5.11 -26.23 0.96
CA ILE A 108 -3.64 -26.19 1.08
C ILE A 108 -3.14 -27.63 1.23
N VAL A 109 -2.17 -28.03 0.41
CA VAL A 109 -1.68 -29.43 0.36
C VAL A 109 -0.24 -29.60 0.82
N ALA A 110 0.57 -28.53 0.78
CA ALA A 110 1.95 -28.58 1.25
C ALA A 110 2.46 -27.16 1.56
N LEU A 111 3.45 -27.11 2.46
CA LEU A 111 4.15 -25.90 2.88
C LEU A 111 5.65 -26.09 2.60
N PHE A 112 6.26 -25.09 1.96
CA PHE A 112 7.66 -25.13 1.54
C PHE A 112 8.48 -23.98 2.11
N ASP A 113 9.76 -24.23 2.35
CA ASP A 113 10.73 -23.21 2.74
C ASP A 113 12.15 -23.58 2.27
N ASP A 114 13.08 -22.61 2.31
CA ASP A 114 14.50 -22.82 2.00
C ASP A 114 15.40 -22.80 3.25
N SER A 115 14.87 -22.43 4.42
CA SER A 115 15.61 -22.43 5.67
C SER A 115 15.84 -23.85 6.22
N PRO A 116 17.10 -24.31 6.32
CA PRO A 116 17.43 -25.64 6.85
C PRO A 116 16.98 -25.85 8.29
N GLU A 117 16.80 -24.77 9.06
CA GLU A 117 16.42 -24.83 10.48
C GLU A 117 14.98 -25.29 10.69
N ILE A 118 14.08 -25.00 9.73
CA ILE A 118 12.66 -25.31 9.86
C ILE A 118 12.19 -26.41 8.92
N ILE A 119 12.96 -26.74 7.88
CA ILE A 119 12.67 -27.86 6.99
C ILE A 119 12.58 -29.15 7.83
N GLY A 120 11.55 -29.94 7.56
CA GLY A 120 11.26 -31.17 8.31
C GLY A 120 10.46 -30.97 9.60
N SER A 121 10.40 -29.75 10.15
CA SER A 121 9.48 -29.43 11.24
C SER A 121 8.02 -29.47 10.77
N THR A 122 7.08 -29.56 11.72
CA THR A 122 5.65 -29.67 11.44
C THR A 122 4.91 -28.43 11.92
N VAL A 123 3.95 -27.97 11.12
CA VAL A 123 2.97 -26.93 11.45
C VAL A 123 1.59 -27.54 11.31
N ASP A 124 0.94 -27.80 12.44
CA ASP A 124 -0.30 -28.59 12.53
C ASP A 124 -0.21 -29.92 11.78
N SER A 125 -0.82 -30.00 10.60
CA SER A 125 -0.84 -31.21 9.76
C SER A 125 0.17 -31.18 8.61
N PHE A 126 0.92 -30.09 8.45
CA PHE A 126 1.87 -29.91 7.36
C PHE A 126 3.32 -30.07 7.83
N LYS A 127 4.04 -31.01 7.22
CA LYS A 127 5.50 -31.03 7.28
C LYS A 127 6.06 -29.97 6.33
N ILE A 128 7.01 -29.16 6.79
CA ILE A 128 7.70 -28.19 5.93
C ILE A 128 8.66 -28.94 5.01
N LEU A 129 8.47 -28.80 3.70
CA LEU A 129 9.26 -29.46 2.67
C LEU A 129 10.31 -28.51 2.09
N PRO A 130 11.49 -29.01 1.67
CA PRO A 130 12.45 -28.21 0.93
C PRO A 130 11.91 -27.91 -0.47
N LEU A 131 12.36 -26.81 -1.08
CA LEU A 131 11.94 -26.40 -2.42
C LEU A 131 12.23 -27.44 -3.52
N ASP A 132 13.14 -28.38 -3.29
CA ASP A 132 13.48 -29.42 -4.27
C ASP A 132 12.36 -30.45 -4.46
N ASN A 133 11.45 -30.59 -3.48
CA ASN A 133 10.27 -31.42 -3.62
C ASN A 133 9.13 -30.75 -4.42
N LEU A 134 9.28 -29.49 -4.86
CA LEU A 134 8.23 -28.76 -5.58
C LEU A 134 7.72 -29.54 -6.81
N SER A 135 8.62 -30.01 -7.67
CA SER A 135 8.25 -30.71 -8.90
C SER A 135 7.43 -31.97 -8.64
N GLU A 136 7.84 -32.75 -7.64
CA GLU A 136 7.15 -33.97 -7.24
C GLU A 136 5.75 -33.68 -6.70
N VAL A 137 5.64 -32.71 -5.79
CA VAL A 137 4.36 -32.38 -5.14
C VAL A 137 3.38 -31.73 -6.13
N ILE A 138 3.85 -30.82 -6.98
CA ILE A 138 3.01 -30.13 -7.96
C ILE A 138 2.40 -31.14 -8.94
N SER A 139 3.22 -32.05 -9.46
CA SER A 139 2.77 -33.08 -10.41
C SER A 139 1.86 -34.12 -9.76
N LYS A 140 2.27 -34.73 -8.63
CA LYS A 140 1.50 -35.78 -7.95
C LYS A 140 0.15 -35.30 -7.42
N LEU A 141 0.08 -34.07 -6.92
CA LEU A 141 -1.13 -33.55 -6.30
C LEU A 141 -1.95 -32.65 -7.24
N GLY A 142 -1.51 -32.43 -8.49
CA GLY A 142 -2.22 -31.61 -9.47
C GLY A 142 -2.41 -30.16 -9.00
N VAL A 143 -1.37 -29.58 -8.42
CA VAL A 143 -1.40 -28.20 -7.88
C VAL A 143 -1.38 -27.21 -9.04
N LYS A 144 -2.24 -26.20 -8.97
CA LYS A 144 -2.31 -25.11 -9.98
C LYS A 144 -2.08 -23.72 -9.40
N LEU A 145 -2.22 -23.59 -8.08
CA LEU A 145 -2.15 -22.32 -7.33
C LEU A 145 -0.96 -22.35 -6.36
N ALA A 146 -0.15 -21.30 -6.37
CA ALA A 146 0.87 -21.07 -5.37
C ALA A 146 0.57 -19.79 -4.55
N ILE A 147 0.69 -19.90 -3.23
CA ILE A 147 0.61 -18.79 -2.29
C ILE A 147 2.04 -18.41 -1.91
N LEU A 148 2.43 -17.16 -2.16
CA LEU A 148 3.78 -16.67 -1.94
C LEU A 148 3.83 -15.80 -0.69
N THR A 149 4.47 -16.30 0.36
CA THR A 149 4.68 -15.64 1.64
C THR A 149 6.17 -15.51 1.96
N VAL A 150 6.99 -15.34 0.92
CA VAL A 150 8.44 -15.17 1.00
C VAL A 150 8.85 -13.68 1.06
N PRO A 151 10.08 -13.37 1.50
CA PRO A 151 10.62 -12.02 1.39
C PRO A 151 10.64 -11.48 -0.05
N ALA A 152 10.55 -10.15 -0.21
CA ALA A 152 10.51 -9.50 -1.52
C ALA A 152 11.70 -9.88 -2.44
N LYS A 153 12.88 -10.09 -1.86
CA LYS A 153 14.10 -10.43 -2.59
C LYS A 153 14.03 -11.80 -3.29
N SER A 154 13.35 -12.78 -2.70
CA SER A 154 13.25 -14.14 -3.24
C SER A 154 11.98 -14.38 -4.07
N ALA A 155 10.96 -13.54 -3.91
CA ALA A 155 9.65 -13.72 -4.53
C ALA A 155 9.70 -13.90 -6.06
N ALA A 156 10.48 -13.08 -6.77
CA ALA A 156 10.60 -13.18 -8.23
C ALA A 156 11.21 -14.51 -8.69
N GLY A 157 12.29 -14.96 -8.04
CA GLY A 157 12.95 -16.24 -8.37
C GLY A 157 12.06 -17.44 -8.08
N VAL A 158 11.39 -17.46 -6.92
CA VAL A 158 10.45 -18.51 -6.55
C VAL A 158 9.26 -18.57 -7.51
N ALA A 159 8.67 -17.42 -7.84
CA ALA A 159 7.55 -17.35 -8.79
C ALA A 159 7.94 -17.87 -10.18
N GLY A 160 9.13 -17.50 -10.67
CA GLY A 160 9.66 -18.00 -11.95
C GLY A 160 9.81 -19.53 -11.97
N ARG A 161 10.46 -20.10 -10.95
CA ARG A 161 10.60 -21.57 -10.81
C ARG A 161 9.26 -22.29 -10.80
N LEU A 162 8.28 -21.77 -10.06
CA LEU A 162 6.93 -22.34 -9.99
C LEU A 162 6.20 -22.28 -11.33
N TYR A 163 6.37 -21.18 -12.07
CA TYR A 163 5.80 -21.01 -13.40
C TYR A 163 6.34 -22.06 -14.39
N GLU A 164 7.66 -22.29 -14.38
CA GLU A 164 8.31 -23.34 -15.17
C GLU A 164 7.80 -24.75 -14.82
N LEU A 165 7.46 -24.99 -13.55
CA LEU A 165 6.84 -26.23 -13.08
C LEU A 165 5.34 -26.36 -13.40
N GLY A 166 4.76 -25.41 -14.13
CA GLY A 166 3.36 -25.49 -14.61
C GLY A 166 2.34 -24.76 -13.73
N ILE A 167 2.76 -24.06 -12.67
CA ILE A 167 1.84 -23.19 -11.92
C ILE A 167 1.46 -22.00 -12.79
N ARG A 168 0.17 -21.65 -12.78
CA ARG A 168 -0.37 -20.50 -13.54
C ARG A 168 -1.11 -19.50 -12.67
N TYR A 169 -1.48 -19.87 -11.44
CA TYR A 169 -2.19 -18.98 -10.52
C TYR A 169 -1.32 -18.68 -9.31
N PHE A 170 -1.16 -17.39 -9.00
CA PHE A 170 -0.31 -16.93 -7.91
C PHE A 170 -1.08 -16.00 -6.99
N TRP A 171 -1.08 -16.31 -5.70
CA TRP A 171 -1.56 -15.42 -4.65
C TRP A 171 -0.35 -14.85 -3.90
N ASN A 172 0.01 -13.61 -4.23
CA ASN A 172 1.25 -12.98 -3.84
C ASN A 172 1.06 -12.08 -2.60
N PHE A 173 1.68 -12.43 -1.48
CA PHE A 173 1.75 -11.58 -0.29
C PHE A 173 3.12 -10.87 -0.16
N ALA A 174 4.09 -11.19 -1.01
CA ALA A 174 5.36 -10.49 -1.01
C ALA A 174 5.15 -9.04 -1.50
N PRO A 175 5.80 -8.03 -0.88
CA PRO A 175 5.61 -6.62 -1.22
C PRO A 175 6.41 -6.23 -2.48
N VAL A 176 6.17 -6.95 -3.57
CA VAL A 176 6.80 -6.75 -4.87
C VAL A 176 5.81 -7.12 -5.98
N HIS A 177 5.85 -6.36 -7.08
CA HIS A 177 5.11 -6.69 -8.28
C HIS A 177 5.85 -7.80 -9.04
N LEU A 178 5.24 -8.98 -9.14
CA LEU A 178 5.80 -10.09 -9.91
C LEU A 178 5.65 -9.82 -11.40
N LYS A 179 6.71 -10.10 -12.16
CA LYS A 179 6.70 -10.06 -13.62
C LYS A 179 6.78 -11.49 -14.13
N LEU A 180 5.65 -12.01 -14.59
CA LEU A 180 5.51 -13.34 -15.17
C LEU A 180 4.88 -13.21 -16.57
N PRO A 181 4.94 -14.26 -17.41
CA PRO A 181 4.27 -14.25 -18.72
C PRO A 181 2.76 -14.02 -18.64
N ASP A 182 2.14 -13.62 -19.75
CA ASP A 182 0.75 -13.14 -19.81
C ASP A 182 -0.31 -14.21 -19.45
N ASP A 183 0.03 -15.49 -19.56
CA ASP A 183 -0.85 -16.60 -19.16
C ASP A 183 -0.79 -16.90 -17.64
N ALA A 184 0.07 -16.22 -16.90
CA ALA A 184 0.13 -16.29 -15.44
C ALA A 184 -0.80 -15.25 -14.79
N ILE A 185 -1.73 -15.73 -13.97
CA ILE A 185 -2.65 -14.87 -13.21
C ILE A 185 -2.06 -14.61 -11.82
N VAL A 186 -1.73 -13.35 -11.54
CA VAL A 186 -1.17 -12.93 -10.25
C VAL A 186 -2.16 -12.02 -9.52
N LYS A 187 -2.61 -12.44 -8.33
CA LYS A 187 -3.33 -11.56 -7.40
C LYS A 187 -2.40 -11.20 -6.25
N SER A 188 -2.11 -9.90 -6.09
CA SER A 188 -1.26 -9.42 -5.01
C SER A 188 -2.07 -8.80 -3.87
N GLU A 189 -1.72 -9.15 -2.64
CA GLU A 189 -2.28 -8.55 -1.43
C GLU A 189 -1.41 -7.40 -0.94
N ASN A 190 -2.03 -6.29 -0.56
CA ASN A 190 -1.32 -5.12 -0.07
C ASN A 190 -2.00 -4.57 1.19
N LEU A 191 -1.58 -5.09 2.35
CA LEU A 191 -2.07 -4.63 3.65
C LEU A 191 -1.73 -3.15 3.90
N ALA A 192 -0.57 -2.69 3.41
CA ALA A 192 -0.16 -1.29 3.55
C ALA A 192 -1.09 -0.34 2.81
N ALA A 193 -1.56 -0.69 1.61
CA ALA A 193 -2.53 0.11 0.86
C ALA A 193 -3.86 0.23 1.60
N SER A 194 -4.36 -0.86 2.20
CA SER A 194 -5.56 -0.83 3.04
C SER A 194 -5.39 0.08 4.26
N TYR A 195 -4.24 0.03 4.92
CA TYR A 195 -3.92 0.95 6.02
C TYR A 195 -3.81 2.40 5.54
N MET A 196 -3.16 2.67 4.39
CA MET A 196 -3.04 4.01 3.84
C MET A 196 -4.41 4.64 3.54
N PHE A 197 -5.38 3.85 3.09
CA PHE A 197 -6.76 4.31 2.95
C PHE A 197 -7.35 4.75 4.30
N LEU A 198 -7.18 3.96 5.36
CA LEU A 198 -7.64 4.33 6.70
C LEU A 198 -6.90 5.54 7.25
N SER A 199 -5.59 5.62 7.04
CA SER A 199 -4.76 6.76 7.42
C SER A 199 -5.26 8.05 6.76
N TYR A 200 -5.63 8.00 5.48
CA TYR A 200 -6.28 9.11 4.79
C TYR A 200 -7.61 9.51 5.45
N GLN A 201 -8.49 8.56 5.78
CA GLN A 201 -9.77 8.86 6.44
C GLN A 201 -9.56 9.53 7.81
N ILE A 202 -8.60 9.04 8.60
CA ILE A 202 -8.21 9.63 9.89
C ILE A 202 -7.75 11.08 9.67
N ASN A 203 -6.84 11.30 8.73
CA ASN A 203 -6.31 12.63 8.43
C ASN A 203 -7.39 13.59 7.91
N LEU A 204 -8.32 13.11 7.07
CA LEU A 204 -9.43 13.91 6.57
C LEU A 204 -10.36 14.34 7.70
N ASN A 205 -10.64 13.45 8.66
CA ASN A 205 -11.47 13.78 9.81
C ASN A 205 -10.77 14.80 10.72
N ASN A 206 -9.47 14.62 10.99
CA ASN A 206 -8.67 15.58 11.75
C ASN A 206 -8.61 16.95 11.06
N TYR A 207 -8.44 16.97 9.74
CA TYR A 207 -8.45 18.21 8.95
C TYR A 207 -9.78 18.97 9.08
N ARG A 208 -10.91 18.25 9.01
CA ARG A 208 -12.26 18.83 9.21
C ARG A 208 -12.43 19.39 10.61
N ASN A 209 -11.97 18.66 11.63
CA ASN A 209 -12.10 19.08 13.03
C ASN A 209 -11.16 20.25 13.41
N ASN A 210 -9.99 20.34 12.78
CA ASN A 210 -8.99 21.37 13.07
C ASN A 210 -9.09 22.61 12.17
N GLY A 211 -10.27 22.86 11.57
CA GLY A 211 -10.51 24.06 10.75
C GLY A 211 -9.63 24.14 9.50
N GLY A 212 -9.29 22.99 8.90
CA GLY A 212 -8.49 22.92 7.68
C GLY A 212 -6.98 23.00 7.88
N LYS A 213 -6.47 22.68 9.08
CA LYS A 213 -5.03 22.53 9.33
C LYS A 213 -4.63 21.07 9.30
N ILE A 214 -3.65 20.73 8.47
CA ILE A 214 -3.01 19.41 8.47
C ILE A 214 -1.96 19.40 9.59
N GLU A 215 -2.16 18.59 10.62
CA GLU A 215 -1.09 18.23 11.56
C GLU A 215 -0.29 17.08 10.95
N MET A 216 0.99 17.33 10.65
CA MET A 216 1.90 16.29 10.20
C MET A 216 2.31 15.41 11.39
N VAL A 217 2.42 14.11 11.16
CA VAL A 217 2.93 13.14 12.16
C VAL A 217 4.43 13.39 12.33
N ASN A 218 4.80 14.31 13.21
CA ASN A 218 6.19 14.78 13.40
C ASN A 218 7.03 13.89 14.33
N GLY A 219 6.46 12.84 14.92
CA GLY A 219 7.12 12.03 15.95
C GLY A 219 8.41 11.32 15.50
N ASP A 220 8.49 10.92 14.23
CA ASP A 220 9.68 10.24 13.67
C ASP A 220 10.76 11.26 13.23
N ILE A 221 10.34 12.43 12.76
CA ILE A 221 11.23 13.50 12.30
C ILE A 221 12.07 14.04 13.46
N GLU A 222 11.44 14.29 14.62
CA GLU A 222 12.14 14.80 15.80
C GLU A 222 13.22 13.84 16.30
N LYS A 223 12.91 12.54 16.35
CA LYS A 223 13.87 11.51 16.75
C LYS A 223 15.07 11.47 15.81
N ARG A 224 14.83 11.51 14.50
CA ARG A 224 15.89 11.53 13.47
C ARG A 224 16.77 12.78 13.54
N ILE A 225 16.20 13.94 13.88
CA ILE A 225 16.97 15.17 14.11
C ILE A 225 17.93 15.01 15.29
N TYR A 226 17.46 14.45 16.42
CA TYR A 226 18.33 14.18 17.57
C TYR A 226 19.42 13.13 17.26
N GLU A 227 19.10 12.09 16.49
CA GLU A 227 20.09 11.11 16.04
C GLU A 227 21.14 11.75 15.12
N ALA A 228 20.75 12.70 14.26
CA ALA A 228 21.67 13.42 13.40
C ALA A 228 22.66 14.28 14.18
N PHE A 229 22.21 14.93 15.27
CA PHE A 229 23.10 15.69 16.14
C PHE A 229 24.24 14.83 16.68
N ASN A 230 23.94 13.61 17.13
CA ASN A 230 24.91 12.68 17.74
C ASN A 230 26.04 12.22 16.81
N LYS A 231 25.96 12.49 15.50
CA LYS A 231 27.04 12.21 14.55
C LYS A 231 28.22 13.19 14.68
N TYR A 232 28.00 14.36 15.29
CA TYR A 232 28.97 15.45 15.30
C TYR A 232 29.45 15.75 16.72
N ALA A 233 30.72 16.12 16.86
CA ALA A 233 31.22 16.66 18.12
C ALA A 233 30.54 18.00 18.42
N LYS A 234 30.38 18.34 19.70
CA LYS A 234 29.79 19.62 20.17
C LYS A 234 30.77 20.78 20.00
N SER A 235 31.16 21.05 18.75
CA SER A 235 32.04 22.15 18.34
C SER A 235 31.30 23.08 17.38
N ARG A 236 31.71 24.35 17.38
CA ARG A 236 31.21 25.38 16.47
C ARG A 236 31.48 25.07 15.00
N ASP A 237 32.53 24.29 14.73
CA ASP A 237 32.93 23.91 13.37
C ASP A 237 31.88 23.02 12.69
N ASN A 238 31.04 22.35 13.48
CA ASN A 238 30.01 21.44 12.99
C ASN A 238 28.66 22.12 12.73
N LEU A 239 28.55 23.44 12.88
CA LEU A 239 27.30 24.16 12.71
C LEU A 239 26.69 23.98 11.30
N ILE A 240 27.51 24.07 10.25
CA ILE A 240 27.05 23.92 8.86
C ILE A 240 26.59 22.47 8.57
N PRO A 241 27.39 21.43 8.85
CA PRO A 241 26.95 20.03 8.69
C PRO A 241 25.66 19.69 9.45
N VAL A 242 25.49 20.20 10.68
CA VAL A 242 24.29 19.96 11.48
C VAL A 242 23.06 20.64 10.86
N LEU A 243 23.20 21.89 10.38
CA LEU A 243 22.12 22.58 9.67
C LEU A 243 21.72 21.85 8.38
N GLN A 244 22.68 21.25 7.67
CA GLN A 244 22.44 20.44 6.47
C GLN A 244 21.65 19.17 6.80
N ASP A 245 22.10 18.37 7.78
CA ASP A 245 21.40 17.14 8.17
C ASP A 245 19.96 17.42 8.65
N VAL A 246 19.75 18.50 9.42
CA VAL A 246 18.41 18.91 9.87
C VAL A 246 17.52 19.27 8.69
N GLN A 247 18.04 20.06 7.75
CA GLN A 247 17.31 20.43 6.54
C GLN A 247 17.01 19.21 5.66
N ASP A 248 17.93 18.26 5.52
CA ASP A 248 17.71 17.05 4.74
C ASP A 248 16.63 16.16 5.35
N ILE A 249 16.52 16.17 6.68
CA ILE A 249 15.49 15.41 7.41
C ILE A 249 14.12 16.08 7.36
N ARG A 250 14.05 17.41 7.54
CA ARG A 250 12.78 18.16 7.68
C ARG A 250 12.35 18.89 6.40
N GLY A 251 13.23 19.07 5.44
CA GLY A 251 13.05 19.86 4.21
C GLY A 251 13.22 21.37 4.39
N TYR A 252 13.34 21.86 5.63
CA TYR A 252 13.62 23.25 6.00
C TYR A 252 14.09 23.30 7.47
N ILE A 253 14.63 24.45 7.89
CA ILE A 253 15.12 24.70 9.24
C ILE A 253 14.13 25.64 9.95
N SER A 254 13.39 25.11 10.92
CA SER A 254 12.44 25.91 11.70
C SER A 254 13.15 26.71 12.80
N LYS A 255 12.44 27.68 13.39
CA LYS A 255 12.93 28.41 14.57
C LYS A 255 13.22 27.49 15.76
N ASP A 256 12.46 26.40 15.88
CA ASP A 256 12.63 25.40 16.92
C ASP A 256 13.92 24.59 16.69
N ASP A 257 14.23 24.27 15.43
CA ASP A 257 15.48 23.59 15.08
C ASP A 257 16.70 24.47 15.38
N ILE A 258 16.61 25.78 15.15
CA ILE A 258 17.67 26.74 15.49
C ILE A 258 17.97 26.71 17.00
N ARG A 259 16.93 26.67 17.85
CA ARG A 259 17.08 26.56 19.30
C ARG A 259 17.75 25.25 19.70
N LYS A 260 17.29 24.13 19.15
CA LYS A 260 17.87 22.80 19.43
C LYS A 260 19.35 22.72 19.02
N ILE A 261 19.70 23.27 17.85
CA ILE A 261 21.09 23.30 17.37
C ILE A 261 21.96 24.21 18.26
N SER A 262 21.41 25.36 18.66
CA SER A 262 22.04 26.31 19.59
C SER A 262 22.37 25.63 20.93
N GLU A 263 21.39 24.94 21.52
CA GLU A 263 21.55 24.17 22.75
C GLU A 263 22.55 23.02 22.59
N TYR A 264 22.48 22.28 21.48
CA TYR A 264 23.34 21.13 21.24
C TYR A 264 24.81 21.50 21.05
N LEU A 265 25.08 22.56 20.27
CA LEU A 265 26.44 23.03 19.93
C LEU A 265 26.96 24.08 20.91
N ASN A 266 26.15 24.55 21.86
CA ASN A 266 26.45 25.62 22.80
C ASN A 266 26.85 26.94 22.08
N ILE A 267 25.99 27.39 21.17
CA ILE A 267 26.17 28.60 20.34
C ILE A 267 24.92 29.45 20.48
N ALA A 268 25.05 30.77 20.65
CA ALA A 268 23.87 31.65 20.73
C ALA A 268 22.94 31.53 19.49
N ASP A 269 21.63 31.48 19.73
CA ASP A 269 20.56 31.42 18.69
C ASP A 269 20.79 32.44 17.57
N SER A 270 21.18 33.67 17.93
CA SER A 270 21.43 34.76 16.97
C SER A 270 22.55 34.44 15.99
N LYS A 271 23.58 33.70 16.43
CA LYS A 271 24.71 33.29 15.60
C LYS A 271 24.32 32.11 14.70
N VAL A 272 23.53 31.16 15.21
CA VAL A 272 22.97 30.05 14.40
C VAL A 272 22.03 30.60 13.32
N TYR A 273 21.12 31.49 13.70
CA TYR A 273 20.21 32.16 12.77
C TYR A 273 20.99 32.97 11.73
N GLY A 274 21.98 33.75 12.15
CA GLY A 274 22.82 34.53 11.24
C GLY A 274 23.49 33.67 10.17
N VAL A 275 24.07 32.54 10.56
CA VAL A 275 24.66 31.57 9.62
C VAL A 275 23.60 30.96 8.70
N ALA A 276 22.45 30.55 9.23
CA ALA A 276 21.38 29.95 8.43
C ALA A 276 20.77 30.95 7.42
N THR A 277 20.75 32.25 7.74
CA THR A 277 20.33 33.31 6.80
C THR A 277 21.40 33.73 5.81
N PHE A 278 22.68 33.53 6.13
CA PHE A 278 23.81 34.00 5.32
C PHE A 278 24.05 33.12 4.09
N TYR A 279 23.85 31.81 4.22
CA TYR A 279 24.02 30.86 3.12
C TYR A 279 22.68 30.59 2.40
N ASN A 280 22.64 30.89 1.11
CA ASN A 280 21.46 30.67 0.24
C ASN A 280 20.98 29.21 0.16
N GLN A 281 21.79 28.24 0.60
CA GLN A 281 21.43 26.82 0.58
C GLN A 281 20.43 26.42 1.66
N PHE A 282 20.23 27.25 2.70
CA PHE A 282 19.35 26.96 3.82
C PHE A 282 17.97 27.61 3.65
N LYS A 283 16.92 26.81 3.82
CA LYS A 283 15.51 27.16 3.73
C LYS A 283 14.97 27.32 5.15
N LEU A 284 14.60 28.55 5.53
CA LEU A 284 14.03 28.84 6.85
C LEU A 284 12.50 28.82 6.87
N THR A 285 11.89 28.63 5.70
CA THR A 285 10.45 28.58 5.50
C THR A 285 10.04 27.18 5.07
N PRO A 286 8.91 26.66 5.59
CA PRO A 286 8.41 25.36 5.19
C PRO A 286 8.10 25.35 3.68
N PRO A 287 8.54 24.32 2.94
CA PRO A 287 8.10 24.15 1.58
C PRO A 287 6.59 23.90 1.54
N GLY A 288 5.96 24.31 0.45
CA GLY A 288 4.59 23.98 0.15
C GLY A 288 4.45 22.50 -0.13
N HIS A 289 3.24 21.98 0.06
CA HIS A 289 2.92 20.57 -0.15
C HIS A 289 3.36 20.07 -1.55
N PHE A 290 3.26 20.93 -2.56
CA PHE A 290 3.74 20.69 -3.90
C PHE A 290 4.91 21.62 -4.22
N GLN A 291 6.05 21.03 -4.61
CA GLN A 291 7.20 21.80 -5.11
C GLN A 291 7.16 21.89 -6.64
N ILE A 292 7.08 23.11 -7.13
CA ILE A 292 7.14 23.43 -8.56
C ILE A 292 8.57 23.87 -8.87
N SER A 293 9.25 23.08 -9.68
CA SER A 293 10.62 23.36 -10.12
C SER A 293 10.62 23.72 -11.61
N VAL A 294 11.13 24.89 -11.96
CA VAL A 294 11.26 25.30 -13.36
C VAL A 294 12.73 25.25 -13.75
N CYS A 295 13.06 24.42 -14.74
CA CYS A 295 14.42 24.33 -15.24
C CYS A 295 14.80 25.59 -16.02
N ARG A 296 15.95 26.16 -15.64
CA ARG A 296 16.58 27.33 -16.25
C ARG A 296 17.99 27.04 -16.74
N GLY A 297 18.34 25.75 -16.88
CA GLY A 297 19.52 25.31 -17.61
C GLY A 297 19.50 25.78 -19.08
N THR A 298 20.67 25.78 -19.72
CA THR A 298 20.91 26.46 -21.01
C THR A 298 19.89 26.08 -22.08
N ALA A 299 19.57 24.79 -22.22
CA ALA A 299 18.59 24.31 -23.20
C ALA A 299 17.16 24.78 -22.91
N CYS A 300 16.73 24.73 -21.64
CA CYS A 300 15.40 25.17 -21.22
C CYS A 300 15.25 26.69 -21.30
N HIS A 301 16.32 27.43 -21.00
CA HIS A 301 16.36 28.88 -21.13
C HIS A 301 16.10 29.31 -22.58
N VAL A 302 16.81 28.71 -23.53
CA VAL A 302 16.66 29.00 -24.98
C VAL A 302 15.25 28.63 -25.47
N LYS A 303 14.63 27.58 -24.91
CA LYS A 303 13.24 27.21 -25.21
C LYS A 303 12.17 28.05 -24.49
N GLY A 304 12.56 29.15 -23.83
CA GLY A 304 11.61 30.10 -23.25
C GLY A 304 11.04 29.70 -21.89
N SER A 305 11.76 28.92 -21.09
CA SER A 305 11.29 28.52 -19.75
C SER A 305 11.04 29.69 -18.79
N LEU A 306 11.51 30.91 -19.12
CA LEU A 306 11.20 32.13 -18.38
C LEU A 306 9.71 32.46 -18.41
N ASN A 307 9.04 32.19 -19.54
CA ASN A 307 7.62 32.47 -19.70
C ASN A 307 6.78 31.56 -18.80
N ILE A 308 7.18 30.29 -18.67
CA ILE A 308 6.55 29.33 -17.75
C ILE A 308 6.76 29.79 -16.30
N LEU A 309 7.99 30.19 -15.96
CA LEU A 309 8.31 30.69 -14.63
C LEU A 309 7.47 31.91 -14.25
N ASN A 310 7.35 32.88 -15.17
CA ASN A 310 6.56 34.09 -14.95
C ASN A 310 5.06 33.80 -14.84
N ALA A 311 4.51 32.94 -15.70
CA ALA A 311 3.12 32.53 -15.62
C ALA A 311 2.79 31.85 -14.28
N VAL A 312 3.70 31.01 -13.77
CA VAL A 312 3.55 30.37 -12.46
C VAL A 312 3.62 31.40 -11.32
N LYS A 313 4.54 32.37 -11.38
CA LYS A 313 4.61 33.48 -10.40
C LYS A 313 3.32 34.30 -10.37
N GLU A 314 2.79 34.67 -11.53
CA GLU A 314 1.56 35.47 -11.64
C GLU A 314 0.34 34.70 -11.10
N HIS A 315 0.23 33.42 -11.42
CA HIS A 315 -0.89 32.60 -11.00
C HIS A 315 -0.87 32.34 -9.49
N LEU A 316 0.29 31.99 -8.92
CA LEU A 316 0.44 31.65 -7.51
C LEU A 316 0.71 32.86 -6.60
N LYS A 317 0.99 34.03 -7.20
CA LYS A 317 1.34 35.29 -6.50
C LYS A 317 2.50 35.13 -5.52
N ILE A 318 3.51 34.36 -5.89
CA ILE A 318 4.73 34.10 -5.11
C ILE A 318 5.99 34.25 -5.98
N ASN A 319 7.11 34.63 -5.36
CA ASN A 319 8.41 34.70 -6.03
C ASN A 319 9.17 33.36 -5.94
N ILE A 320 10.29 33.28 -6.65
CA ILE A 320 11.22 32.14 -6.56
C ILE A 320 11.72 32.02 -5.12
N GLY A 321 11.72 30.81 -4.58
CA GLY A 321 12.09 30.52 -3.19
C GLY A 321 10.98 30.78 -2.18
N GLN A 322 9.79 31.23 -2.60
CA GLN A 322 8.65 31.45 -1.73
C GLN A 322 7.64 30.31 -1.77
N THR A 323 6.81 30.27 -0.72
CA THR A 323 5.70 29.34 -0.55
C THR A 323 4.41 30.13 -0.45
N THR A 324 3.32 29.63 -1.02
CA THR A 324 1.98 30.23 -0.93
C THR A 324 1.51 30.30 0.54
N ARG A 325 0.62 31.26 0.85
CA ARG A 325 0.15 31.48 2.24
C ARG A 325 -0.58 30.27 2.84
N ASP A 326 -1.28 29.52 2.01
CA ASP A 326 -1.97 28.26 2.36
C ASP A 326 -1.02 27.06 2.47
N LYS A 327 0.29 27.26 2.22
CA LYS A 327 1.35 26.25 2.22
C LYS A 327 1.14 25.13 1.20
N MET A 328 0.37 25.37 0.14
CA MET A 328 0.14 24.35 -0.89
C MET A 328 1.25 24.27 -1.93
N PHE A 329 1.87 25.40 -2.32
CA PHE A 329 2.83 25.43 -3.41
C PHE A 329 4.11 26.19 -3.05
N SER A 330 5.26 25.64 -3.42
CA SER A 330 6.54 26.37 -3.47
C SER A 330 7.05 26.46 -4.90
N LEU A 331 7.69 27.58 -5.23
CA LEU A 331 8.31 27.78 -6.54
C LEU A 331 9.83 27.82 -6.40
N GLN A 332 10.55 27.00 -7.17
CA GLN A 332 12.01 27.01 -7.24
C GLN A 332 12.52 26.98 -8.69
N GLU A 333 13.68 27.58 -8.87
CA GLU A 333 14.45 27.52 -10.11
C GLU A 333 15.55 26.46 -9.95
N VAL A 334 15.72 25.62 -10.99
CA VAL A 334 16.70 24.55 -10.99
C VAL A 334 17.50 24.54 -12.29
N ALA A 335 18.72 24.01 -12.26
CA ALA A 335 19.48 23.65 -13.45
C ALA A 335 19.54 22.12 -13.52
N CYS A 336 18.80 21.52 -14.45
CA CYS A 336 18.74 20.08 -14.66
C CYS A 336 19.85 19.57 -15.59
#